data_AF-A0A0S8HZ65-F1
#
_entry.id   AF-A0A0S8HZ65-F1
#
_cell.length_a   1.000
_cell.length_b   1.000
_cell.length_c   1.000
_cell.angle_alpha   90.00
_cell.angle_beta   90.00
_cell.angle_gamma   90.00
#
_symmetry.space_group_name_H-M   'P 1'
#
loop_
_entity.id
_entity.type
_entity.pdbx_description
1 polymer ?
#
loop_
_entity_poly.entity_id
_entity_poly.type
_entity_poly.pdbx_seq_one_letter_code
_entity_poly.pdbx_strand_id
1 'polypeptide(L)'
;MTKTNLLHTLVGLFLWSSLLLSACGSREVNATPTFSVELVQTQAVATFSSGQTQTAMAMPTNTPTFTPTATYTSTLALTNTPSTPLVTGTGIPPTYSCYSLAFVADVTIPDNTKMKPGQEFTKTWRVRNNGSCAWEAGFKFSFTGGNAMGGSTLTLDKAVKPGTETELSVDLTAPLTSGSFRGNWRMSTAAGIYFGDEVFVLIIVEGSASATSTSTATGPPTTTKTPTETPTETPTETPTETPEP
;
A
#
# COMPACT_ATOMS: atom_id res chain seq x y z
N MET A 1 31.84 37.36 -62.03
CA MET A 1 30.93 36.24 -61.67
C MET A 1 30.69 36.23 -60.15
N THR A 2 30.12 37.30 -59.58
CA THR A 2 29.99 37.44 -58.11
C THR A 2 28.74 38.18 -57.65
N LYS A 3 28.11 39.01 -58.49
CA LYS A 3 26.87 39.72 -58.12
C LYS A 3 25.60 38.87 -58.20
N THR A 4 25.51 37.96 -59.16
CA THR A 4 24.31 37.12 -59.36
C THR A 4 24.12 36.12 -58.23
N ASN A 5 25.20 35.55 -57.69
CA ASN A 5 25.13 34.56 -56.60
C ASN A 5 24.79 35.19 -55.24
N LEU A 6 25.17 36.46 -55.03
CA LEU A 6 24.83 37.21 -53.81
C LEU A 6 23.35 37.62 -53.80
N LEU A 7 22.79 37.95 -54.97
CA LEU A 7 21.37 38.28 -55.09
C LEU A 7 20.48 37.04 -54.87
N HIS A 8 20.88 35.87 -55.39
CA HIS A 8 20.16 34.62 -55.16
C HIS A 8 20.23 34.14 -53.70
N THR A 9 21.37 34.35 -53.02
CA THR A 9 21.48 34.03 -51.58
C THR A 9 20.66 34.99 -50.71
N LEU A 10 20.59 36.28 -51.04
CA LEU A 10 19.75 37.24 -50.33
C LEU A 10 18.26 37.01 -50.57
N VAL A 11 17.84 36.67 -51.80
CA VAL A 11 16.45 36.30 -52.11
C VAL A 11 16.06 34.98 -51.44
N GLY A 12 16.98 34.01 -51.38
CA GLY A 12 16.78 32.76 -50.65
C GLY A 12 16.62 32.96 -49.14
N LEU A 13 17.43 33.84 -48.54
CA LEU A 13 17.34 34.16 -47.10
C LEU A 13 16.05 34.92 -46.74
N PHE A 14 15.56 35.76 -47.66
CA PHE A 14 14.28 36.45 -47.51
C PHE A 14 13.08 35.49 -47.65
N LEU A 15 13.11 34.57 -48.61
CA LEU A 15 12.08 33.55 -48.80
C LEU A 15 12.01 32.56 -47.63
N TRP A 16 13.14 32.24 -47.00
CA TRP A 16 13.18 31.41 -45.79
C TRP A 16 12.72 32.15 -44.53
N SER A 17 13.00 33.46 -44.42
CA SER A 17 12.47 34.28 -43.31
C SER A 17 10.95 34.47 -43.39
N SER A 18 10.37 34.56 -44.59
CA SER A 18 8.90 34.61 -44.76
C SER A 18 8.21 33.27 -44.51
N LEU A 19 8.91 32.13 -44.63
CA LEU A 19 8.35 30.80 -44.34
C LEU A 19 8.32 30.48 -42.84
N LEU A 20 9.07 31.21 -42.01
CA LEU A 20 9.08 31.06 -40.55
C LEU A 20 8.05 31.95 -39.83
N LEU A 21 7.32 32.83 -40.53
CA LEU A 21 6.36 33.76 -39.91
C LEU A 21 4.87 33.44 -40.16
N SER A 22 4.51 32.36 -40.88
CA SER A 22 3.09 31.99 -41.10
C SER A 22 2.63 30.69 -40.43
N ALA A 23 3.44 30.11 -39.54
CA ALA A 23 2.98 29.05 -38.64
C ALA A 23 2.43 29.61 -37.32
N CYS A 24 1.71 30.74 -37.36
CA CYS A 24 0.67 31.00 -36.38
C CYS A 24 -0.62 30.41 -36.96
N GLY A 25 -0.70 29.08 -36.94
CA GLY A 25 -1.95 28.39 -37.18
C GLY A 25 -2.89 28.73 -36.03
N SER A 26 -3.97 29.45 -36.35
CA SER A 26 -5.15 29.59 -35.52
C SER A 26 -5.69 28.19 -35.20
N ARG A 27 -5.19 27.56 -34.14
CA ARG A 27 -5.90 26.45 -33.53
C ARG A 27 -7.01 27.07 -32.71
N GLU A 28 -8.24 26.92 -33.20
CA GLU A 28 -9.43 27.00 -32.40
C GLU A 28 -9.18 26.23 -31.11
N VAL A 29 -9.01 26.96 -30.01
CA VAL A 29 -9.03 26.37 -28.69
C VAL A 29 -10.51 26.06 -28.46
N ASN A 30 -10.91 24.83 -28.77
CA ASN A 30 -12.08 24.24 -28.16
C ASN A 30 -11.83 24.27 -26.65
N ALA A 31 -12.39 25.29 -25.99
CA ALA A 31 -12.36 25.42 -24.56
C ALA A 31 -13.18 24.28 -23.97
N THR A 32 -12.52 23.16 -23.71
CA THR A 32 -12.97 22.20 -22.70
C THR A 32 -13.14 23.00 -21.40
N PRO A 33 -14.29 22.92 -20.70
CA PRO A 33 -14.52 23.69 -19.49
C PRO A 33 -13.51 23.26 -18.41
N THR A 34 -12.49 24.09 -18.20
CA THR A 34 -11.60 24.00 -17.05
C THR A 34 -12.43 24.39 -15.82
N PHE A 35 -12.83 23.42 -15.01
CA PHE A 35 -13.36 23.66 -13.68
C PHE A 35 -12.25 24.27 -12.82
N SER A 36 -12.22 25.60 -12.72
CA SER A 36 -11.47 26.30 -11.68
C SER A 36 -12.16 26.05 -10.33
N VAL A 37 -11.49 25.34 -9.43
CA VAL A 37 -11.90 25.11 -8.03
C VAL A 37 -11.64 26.38 -7.20
N GLU A 38 -12.15 27.52 -7.65
CA GLU A 38 -12.07 28.79 -6.92
C GLU A 38 -13.30 29.68 -7.16
N LEU A 39 -14.45 29.07 -7.41
CA LEU A 39 -15.77 29.74 -7.40
C LEU A 39 -16.85 28.96 -6.63
N VAL A 40 -16.44 28.05 -5.73
CA VAL A 40 -17.35 27.38 -4.76
C VAL A 40 -17.12 27.91 -3.35
N GLN A 41 -16.98 29.23 -3.23
CA GLN A 41 -17.20 29.92 -1.97
C GLN A 41 -18.32 30.93 -2.20
N THR A 42 -19.23 31.00 -1.22
CA THR A 42 -20.46 31.79 -1.21
C THR A 42 -21.62 31.06 -1.87
N GLN A 43 -22.34 30.23 -1.10
CA GLN A 43 -23.81 30.16 -0.97
C GLN A 43 -24.19 28.94 -0.10
N ALA A 44 -23.76 28.92 1.16
CA ALA A 44 -24.22 27.93 2.14
C ALA A 44 -24.23 28.52 3.56
N VAL A 45 -24.89 29.66 3.74
CA VAL A 45 -25.25 30.18 5.06
C VAL A 45 -26.64 30.81 4.93
N ALA A 46 -27.70 30.06 5.28
CA ALA A 46 -28.98 30.55 5.85
C ALA A 46 -30.16 29.58 5.66
N THR A 47 -30.05 28.31 6.11
CA THR A 47 -31.24 27.43 6.22
C THR A 47 -31.44 26.86 7.63
N PHE A 48 -30.99 27.58 8.67
CA PHE A 48 -31.12 27.14 10.07
C PHE A 48 -31.98 28.07 10.94
N SER A 49 -33.04 28.66 10.40
CA SER A 49 -33.95 29.49 11.20
C SER A 49 -35.38 29.58 10.67
N SER A 50 -36.08 28.45 10.56
CA SER A 50 -37.56 28.44 10.50
C SER A 50 -38.20 27.29 11.28
N GLY A 51 -37.53 26.79 12.30
CA GLY A 51 -38.13 25.88 13.27
C GLY A 51 -38.65 26.63 14.48
N GLN A 52 -39.72 27.44 14.34
CA GLN A 52 -40.58 27.87 15.45
C GLN A 52 -41.97 28.29 14.95
N THR A 53 -42.99 27.92 15.73
CA THR A 53 -44.46 28.21 15.62
C THR A 53 -45.20 27.14 14.79
N GLN A 54 -46.14 26.32 15.30
CA GLN A 54 -47.06 26.51 16.42
C GLN A 54 -47.68 25.19 16.93
N THR A 55 -47.92 25.17 18.23
CA THR A 55 -48.91 24.49 19.08
C THR A 55 -50.02 23.64 18.45
N ALA A 56 -50.18 22.42 18.95
CA ALA A 56 -51.51 21.87 19.23
C ALA A 56 -51.43 20.94 20.47
N MET A 57 -52.16 21.33 21.52
CA MET A 57 -52.35 20.56 22.74
C MET A 57 -53.27 19.37 22.46
N ALA A 58 -52.84 18.16 22.82
CA ALA A 58 -53.72 17.00 22.97
C ALA A 58 -53.41 16.29 24.29
N MET A 59 -54.50 15.96 25.01
CA MET A 59 -54.60 15.59 26.43
C MET A 59 -53.96 14.24 26.80
N PRO A 60 -53.69 14.00 28.10
CA PRO A 60 -53.30 12.67 28.58
C PRO A 60 -54.53 11.76 28.63
N THR A 61 -54.47 10.59 27.98
CA THR A 61 -55.47 9.52 28.16
C THR A 61 -54.80 8.29 28.74
N ASN A 62 -55.33 7.87 29.88
CA ASN A 62 -54.99 6.72 30.69
C ASN A 62 -54.93 5.40 29.88
N THR A 63 -53.82 4.67 30.03
CA THR A 63 -53.67 3.25 30.45
C THR A 63 -54.85 2.30 30.13
N PRO A 64 -54.63 1.14 29.47
CA PRO A 64 -54.05 -0.02 30.16
C PRO A 64 -52.95 -0.81 29.42
N THR A 65 -51.96 -1.19 30.23
CA THR A 65 -51.11 -2.38 30.09
C THR A 65 -51.97 -3.63 29.92
N PHE A 66 -51.74 -4.38 28.83
CA PHE A 66 -52.11 -5.79 28.75
C PHE A 66 -50.85 -6.64 28.50
N THR A 67 -50.60 -7.43 29.52
CA THR A 67 -49.66 -8.54 29.77
C THR A 67 -49.20 -9.35 28.54
N PRO A 68 -47.92 -9.79 28.50
CA PRO A 68 -47.47 -10.81 27.55
C PRO A 68 -48.10 -12.17 27.91
N THR A 69 -48.95 -12.69 27.04
CA THR A 69 -49.44 -14.07 27.13
C THR A 69 -48.31 -15.02 26.73
N ALA A 70 -47.73 -15.71 27.71
CA ALA A 70 -46.92 -16.89 27.47
C ALA A 70 -47.85 -18.06 27.12
N THR A 71 -47.95 -18.39 25.83
CA THR A 71 -48.59 -19.63 25.38
C THR A 71 -47.51 -20.69 25.24
N TYR A 72 -47.42 -21.57 26.23
CA TYR A 72 -46.65 -22.80 26.14
C TYR A 72 -47.51 -23.85 25.42
N THR A 73 -47.25 -24.08 24.14
CA THR A 73 -47.78 -25.24 23.42
C THR A 73 -46.65 -26.23 23.21
N SER A 74 -46.52 -27.16 24.16
CA SER A 74 -45.73 -28.37 23.97
C SER A 74 -46.51 -29.31 23.05
N THR A 75 -45.97 -29.59 21.87
CA THR A 75 -46.40 -30.73 21.06
C THR A 75 -45.15 -31.37 20.46
N LEU A 76 -44.67 -32.39 21.15
CA LEU A 76 -43.70 -33.35 20.63
C LEU A 76 -44.38 -34.16 19.52
N ALA A 77 -43.98 -33.93 18.28
CA ALA A 77 -44.18 -34.86 17.18
C ALA A 77 -42.81 -35.26 16.64
N LEU A 78 -42.25 -36.35 17.18
CA LEU A 78 -41.11 -37.03 16.60
C LEU A 78 -41.61 -37.85 15.41
N THR A 79 -41.31 -37.39 14.20
CA THR A 79 -41.39 -38.21 13.00
C THR A 79 -40.00 -38.27 12.40
N ASN A 80 -39.24 -39.27 12.83
CA ASN A 80 -37.98 -39.65 12.19
C ASN A 80 -38.29 -40.27 10.83
N THR A 81 -38.37 -39.44 9.80
CA THR A 81 -38.18 -39.87 8.42
C THR A 81 -36.72 -39.62 8.04
N PRO A 82 -35.90 -40.66 7.81
CA PRO A 82 -34.61 -40.48 7.17
C PRO A 82 -34.86 -40.16 5.69
N SER A 83 -35.04 -38.89 5.37
CA SER A 83 -34.97 -38.41 4.00
C SER A 83 -33.50 -38.30 3.61
N THR A 84 -32.97 -39.36 3.03
CA THR A 84 -31.75 -39.34 2.22
C THR A 84 -31.94 -38.30 1.11
N PRO A 85 -31.12 -37.23 1.04
CA PRO A 85 -31.07 -36.44 -0.18
C PRO A 85 -30.42 -37.32 -1.26
N LEU A 86 -31.21 -37.76 -2.24
CA LEU A 86 -30.69 -38.23 -3.51
C LEU A 86 -30.12 -37.01 -4.25
N VAL A 87 -28.84 -36.71 -4.01
CA VAL A 87 -28.12 -35.70 -4.78
C VAL A 87 -27.72 -36.32 -6.11
N THR A 88 -28.60 -36.19 -7.09
CA THR A 88 -28.24 -36.28 -8.50
C THR A 88 -27.56 -34.98 -8.90
N GLY A 89 -26.22 -35.00 -8.90
CA GLY A 89 -25.40 -33.89 -9.36
C GLY A 89 -23.93 -34.25 -9.27
N THR A 90 -23.33 -34.69 -10.37
CA THR A 90 -21.88 -34.86 -10.57
C THR A 90 -21.16 -33.50 -10.69
N GLY A 91 -21.43 -32.59 -9.76
CA GLY A 91 -20.60 -31.41 -9.53
C GLY A 91 -19.55 -31.77 -8.49
N ILE A 92 -18.27 -31.71 -8.85
CA ILE A 92 -17.18 -31.73 -7.86
C ILE A 92 -17.47 -30.58 -6.89
N PRO A 93 -17.70 -30.83 -5.58
CA PRO A 93 -17.84 -29.74 -4.63
C PRO A 93 -16.56 -28.92 -4.69
N PRO A 94 -16.60 -27.57 -4.73
CA PRO A 94 -15.39 -26.79 -4.57
C PRO A 94 -14.73 -27.27 -3.27
N THR A 95 -13.48 -27.72 -3.37
CA THR A 95 -12.69 -28.09 -2.21
C THR A 95 -12.48 -26.82 -1.39
N TYR A 96 -13.39 -26.54 -0.47
CA TYR A 96 -13.27 -25.40 0.43
C TYR A 96 -12.07 -25.67 1.33
N SER A 97 -10.97 -24.97 1.07
CA SER A 97 -9.83 -24.92 1.99
C SER A 97 -10.34 -24.38 3.33
N CYS A 98 -10.08 -25.10 4.43
CA CYS A 98 -10.38 -24.60 5.77
C CYS A 98 -9.45 -23.46 6.20
N TYR A 99 -8.34 -23.25 5.46
CA TYR A 99 -7.49 -22.08 5.60
C TYR A 99 -8.09 -20.92 4.82
N SER A 100 -8.22 -19.78 5.49
CA SER A 100 -8.63 -18.51 4.89
C SER A 100 -7.90 -17.37 5.60
N LEU A 101 -7.56 -16.34 4.83
CA LEU A 101 -6.95 -15.09 5.27
C LEU A 101 -7.85 -13.95 4.84
N ALA A 102 -8.14 -13.04 5.78
CA ALA A 102 -8.79 -11.77 5.51
C ALA A 102 -7.81 -10.63 5.72
N PHE A 103 -7.77 -9.70 4.78
CA PHE A 103 -7.06 -8.43 4.98
C PHE A 103 -7.75 -7.58 6.06
N VAL A 104 -6.95 -6.96 6.94
CA VAL A 104 -7.46 -6.04 7.97
C VAL A 104 -7.03 -4.61 7.69
N ALA A 105 -5.72 -4.37 7.51
CA ALA A 105 -5.20 -3.03 7.26
C ALA A 105 -3.76 -3.06 6.73
N ASP A 106 -3.38 -1.98 6.04
CA ASP A 106 -1.98 -1.61 5.86
C ASP A 106 -1.47 -0.97 7.15
N VAL A 107 -0.37 -1.50 7.69
CA VAL A 107 0.20 -1.00 8.95
C VAL A 107 1.25 0.08 8.70
N THR A 108 2.14 -0.12 7.72
CA THR A 108 3.27 0.80 7.48
C THR A 108 3.12 1.67 6.24
N ILE A 109 2.88 1.07 5.07
CA ILE A 109 2.86 1.76 3.78
C ILE A 109 1.44 1.71 3.19
N PRO A 110 0.61 2.75 3.35
CA PRO A 110 -0.69 2.84 2.68
C PRO A 110 -0.56 2.86 1.16
N ASP A 111 -1.66 2.59 0.48
CA ASP A 111 -1.71 2.65 -0.98
C ASP A 111 -1.37 4.04 -1.53
N ASN A 112 -0.66 4.03 -2.66
CA ASN A 112 -0.17 5.23 -3.36
C ASN A 112 0.86 6.05 -2.57
N THR A 113 1.52 5.44 -1.60
CA THR A 113 2.64 6.09 -0.90
C THR A 113 3.74 6.48 -1.90
N LYS A 114 4.18 7.72 -1.81
CA LYS A 114 5.26 8.28 -2.64
C LYS A 114 6.61 7.83 -2.14
N MET A 115 7.44 7.31 -3.04
CA MET A 115 8.77 6.77 -2.74
C MET A 115 9.81 7.41 -3.65
N LYS A 116 11.06 7.49 -3.15
CA LYS A 116 12.22 7.83 -3.97
C LYS A 116 12.67 6.60 -4.77
N PRO A 117 13.30 6.79 -5.94
CA PRO A 117 13.91 5.70 -6.68
C PRO A 117 14.94 4.95 -5.82
N GLY A 118 14.83 3.62 -5.74
CA GLY A 118 15.76 2.78 -4.96
C GLY A 118 15.56 2.85 -3.45
N GLN A 119 14.52 3.52 -2.95
CA GLN A 119 14.24 3.61 -1.52
C GLN A 119 13.88 2.22 -0.95
N GLU A 120 14.58 1.82 0.09
CA GLU A 120 14.24 0.64 0.89
C GLU A 120 13.10 0.95 1.86
N PHE A 121 12.18 0.02 2.03
CA PHE A 121 11.06 0.14 2.96
C PHE A 121 10.50 -1.23 3.37
N THR A 122 9.92 -1.32 4.56
CA THR A 122 9.21 -2.52 5.03
C THR A 122 7.71 -2.32 4.89
N LYS A 123 7.05 -3.17 4.11
CA LYS A 123 5.59 -3.22 4.02
C LYS A 123 5.07 -4.24 5.02
N THR A 124 4.17 -3.79 5.89
CA THR A 124 3.49 -4.64 6.88
C THR A 124 1.99 -4.61 6.64
N TRP A 125 1.41 -5.79 6.48
CA TRP A 125 -0.03 -6.00 6.41
C TRP A 125 -0.52 -6.62 7.71
N ARG A 126 -1.58 -6.07 8.30
CA ARG A 126 -2.34 -6.75 9.34
C ARG A 126 -3.39 -7.62 8.67
N VAL A 127 -3.40 -8.89 9.02
CA VAL A 127 -4.29 -9.91 8.46
C VAL A 127 -4.92 -10.72 9.56
N ARG A 128 -6.06 -11.34 9.27
CA ARG A 128 -6.79 -12.21 10.19
C ARG A 128 -6.93 -13.61 9.63
N ASN A 129 -6.70 -14.63 10.46
CA ASN A 129 -7.14 -15.97 10.15
C ASN A 129 -8.66 -16.06 10.35
N ASN A 130 -9.41 -15.90 9.27
CA ASN A 130 -10.87 -16.06 9.23
C ASN A 130 -11.29 -17.46 8.77
N GLY A 131 -10.35 -18.41 8.67
CA GLY A 131 -10.63 -19.82 8.42
C GLY A 131 -10.98 -20.59 9.69
N SER A 132 -11.20 -21.89 9.54
CA SER A 132 -11.44 -22.82 10.66
C SER A 132 -10.20 -23.63 11.05
N CYS A 133 -9.11 -23.57 10.26
CA CYS A 133 -7.84 -24.23 10.53
C CYS A 133 -6.75 -23.22 10.90
N ALA A 134 -5.84 -23.60 11.80
CA ALA A 134 -4.67 -22.79 12.11
C ALA A 134 -3.70 -22.77 10.92
N TRP A 135 -3.06 -21.63 10.64
CA TRP A 135 -1.94 -21.60 9.72
C TRP A 135 -0.72 -22.09 10.48
N GLU A 136 -0.20 -23.26 10.14
CA GLU A 136 0.92 -23.84 10.89
C GLU A 136 2.25 -23.13 10.58
N ALA A 137 3.23 -23.30 11.47
CA ALA A 137 4.60 -22.90 11.18
C ALA A 137 5.09 -23.57 9.88
N GLY A 138 5.89 -22.86 9.09
CA GLY A 138 6.33 -23.33 7.76
C GLY A 138 5.38 -22.98 6.61
N PHE A 139 4.18 -22.46 6.88
CA PHE A 139 3.35 -21.84 5.85
C PHE A 139 4.05 -20.58 5.31
N LYS A 140 3.77 -20.24 4.05
CA LYS A 140 4.53 -19.21 3.31
C LYS A 140 3.63 -18.08 2.85
N PHE A 141 4.13 -16.86 2.97
CA PHE A 141 3.55 -15.67 2.37
C PHE A 141 4.45 -15.23 1.21
N SER A 142 3.95 -15.36 -0.02
CA SER A 142 4.76 -15.31 -1.23
C SER A 142 4.18 -14.32 -2.23
N PHE A 143 5.08 -13.73 -3.01
CA PHE A 143 4.74 -12.90 -4.15
C PHE A 143 4.02 -13.73 -5.22
N THR A 144 2.91 -13.23 -5.75
CA THR A 144 2.08 -13.90 -6.76
C THR A 144 1.97 -13.15 -8.08
N GLY A 145 2.29 -11.85 -8.14
CA GLY A 145 2.25 -11.10 -9.40
C GLY A 145 2.53 -9.61 -9.27
N GLY A 146 2.77 -8.96 -10.41
CA GLY A 146 3.12 -7.54 -10.50
C GLY A 146 4.63 -7.30 -10.44
N ASN A 147 5.06 -6.31 -9.65
CA ASN A 147 6.46 -6.01 -9.38
C ASN A 147 6.84 -6.47 -7.96
N ALA A 148 7.78 -7.40 -7.86
CA ALA A 148 8.19 -7.97 -6.57
C ALA A 148 8.97 -6.98 -5.69
N MET A 149 9.54 -5.92 -6.26
CA MET A 149 10.32 -4.90 -5.54
C MET A 149 11.42 -5.51 -4.65
N GLY A 150 12.06 -6.58 -5.13
CA GLY A 150 13.10 -7.31 -4.39
C GLY A 150 12.60 -8.15 -3.20
N GLY A 151 11.29 -8.20 -2.98
CA GLY A 151 10.69 -8.90 -1.84
C GLY A 151 10.94 -10.40 -1.87
N SER A 152 11.24 -10.94 -0.69
CA SER A 152 11.44 -12.37 -0.46
C SER A 152 10.21 -13.02 0.19
N THR A 153 10.05 -14.33 -0.01
CA THR A 153 8.99 -15.09 0.66
C THR A 153 9.22 -15.12 2.17
N LEU A 154 8.18 -14.78 2.93
CA LEU A 154 8.15 -14.92 4.38
C LEU A 154 7.65 -16.33 4.74
N THR A 155 8.35 -17.01 5.63
CA THR A 155 7.90 -18.30 6.21
C THR A 155 7.48 -18.06 7.66
N LEU A 156 6.30 -18.54 8.06
CA LEU A 156 5.83 -18.38 9.43
C LEU A 156 6.70 -19.18 10.41
N ASP A 157 7.13 -18.51 11.47
CA ASP A 157 7.88 -19.07 12.59
C ASP A 157 6.97 -19.84 13.57
N LYS A 158 5.72 -19.41 13.69
CA LYS A 158 4.72 -19.95 14.60
C LYS A 158 3.35 -20.06 13.95
N ALA A 159 2.50 -20.88 14.56
CA ALA A 159 1.14 -21.06 14.10
C ALA A 159 0.24 -19.84 14.40
N VAL A 160 -0.68 -19.53 13.49
CA VAL A 160 -1.70 -18.48 13.63
C VAL A 160 -3.08 -19.13 13.74
N LYS A 161 -3.69 -19.03 14.92
CA LYS A 161 -4.95 -19.72 15.24
C LYS A 161 -6.15 -19.08 14.53
N PRO A 162 -7.23 -19.85 14.27
CA PRO A 162 -8.50 -19.30 13.81
C PRO A 162 -8.98 -18.13 14.67
N GLY A 163 -9.52 -17.09 14.02
CA GLY A 163 -10.04 -15.89 14.64
C GLY A 163 -8.99 -14.85 15.06
N THR A 164 -7.69 -15.17 15.00
CA THR A 164 -6.60 -14.28 15.46
C THR A 164 -6.04 -13.41 14.34
N GLU A 165 -5.55 -12.22 14.71
CA GLU A 165 -4.83 -11.31 13.82
C GLU A 165 -3.32 -11.47 13.97
N THR A 166 -2.60 -11.27 12.88
CA THR A 166 -1.13 -11.24 12.85
C THR A 166 -0.67 -10.20 11.83
N GLU A 167 0.57 -9.78 11.96
CA GLU A 167 1.24 -8.92 10.99
C GLU A 167 2.18 -9.75 10.12
N LEU A 168 2.15 -9.50 8.81
CA LEU A 168 3.06 -10.06 7.83
C LEU A 168 3.90 -8.90 7.29
N SER A 169 5.22 -8.99 7.43
CA SER A 169 6.15 -7.93 7.02
C SER A 169 7.10 -8.44 5.95
N VAL A 170 7.32 -7.63 4.92
CA VAL A 170 8.27 -7.90 3.83
C VAL A 170 9.10 -6.64 3.57
N ASP A 171 10.42 -6.81 3.53
CA ASP A 171 11.35 -5.76 3.12
C ASP A 171 11.41 -5.66 1.59
N LEU A 172 11.30 -4.44 1.09
CA LEU A 172 11.14 -4.10 -0.32
C LEU A 172 12.04 -2.93 -0.71
N THR A 173 12.35 -2.83 -2.00
CA THR A 173 13.09 -1.72 -2.60
C THR A 173 12.28 -1.14 -3.75
N ALA A 174 11.98 0.15 -3.68
CA ALA A 174 11.27 0.88 -4.72
C ALA A 174 12.07 0.85 -6.04
N PRO A 175 11.41 0.62 -7.19
CA PRO A 175 12.09 0.63 -8.49
C PRO A 175 12.85 1.94 -8.77
N LEU A 176 13.89 1.87 -9.60
CA LEU A 176 14.73 3.04 -9.93
C LEU A 176 14.07 4.00 -10.94
N THR A 177 12.99 3.57 -11.57
CA THR A 177 12.23 4.32 -12.58
C THR A 177 10.97 4.91 -11.95
N SER A 178 10.60 6.12 -12.34
CA SER A 178 9.31 6.70 -11.95
C SER A 178 8.13 5.90 -12.50
N GLY A 179 7.03 5.90 -11.75
CA GLY A 179 5.80 5.20 -12.13
C GLY A 179 5.02 4.68 -10.94
N SER A 180 3.86 4.07 -11.21
CA SER A 180 3.06 3.35 -10.23
C SER A 180 3.42 1.88 -10.25
N PHE A 181 3.74 1.31 -9.09
CA PHE A 181 4.17 -0.09 -8.96
C PHE A 181 3.30 -0.82 -7.96
N ARG A 182 2.79 -1.98 -8.38
CA ARG A 182 1.99 -2.87 -7.56
C ARG A 182 2.68 -4.23 -7.43
N GLY A 183 2.76 -4.75 -6.21
CA GLY A 183 3.17 -6.13 -5.94
C GLY A 183 2.08 -6.86 -5.18
N ASN A 184 1.66 -8.02 -5.69
CA ASN A 184 0.62 -8.85 -5.10
C ASN A 184 1.25 -10.03 -4.34
N TRP A 185 0.65 -10.36 -3.20
CA TRP A 185 1.16 -11.33 -2.24
C TRP A 185 0.03 -12.18 -1.66
N ARG A 186 0.31 -13.47 -1.45
CA ARG A 186 -0.70 -14.40 -0.97
C ARG A 186 -0.11 -15.48 -0.06
N MET A 187 -0.94 -15.94 0.86
CA MET A 187 -0.61 -17.04 1.77
C MET A 187 -0.73 -18.39 1.06
N SER A 188 0.17 -19.30 1.39
CA SER A 188 0.17 -20.70 0.93
C SER A 188 0.55 -21.66 2.05
N THR A 189 0.04 -22.88 1.97
CA THR A 189 0.44 -23.97 2.86
C THR A 189 1.89 -24.38 2.61
N ALA A 190 2.48 -25.20 3.48
CA ALA A 190 3.81 -25.76 3.26
C ALA A 190 3.93 -26.55 1.92
N ALA A 191 2.81 -27.08 1.41
CA ALA A 191 2.72 -27.76 0.12
C ALA A 191 2.56 -26.81 -1.08
N GLY A 192 2.55 -25.49 -0.86
CA GLY A 192 2.42 -24.47 -1.91
C GLY A 192 0.98 -24.22 -2.39
N ILE A 193 -0.03 -24.66 -1.63
CA ILE A 193 -1.44 -24.41 -1.98
C ILE A 193 -1.85 -23.04 -1.45
N TYR A 194 -2.19 -22.11 -2.34
CA TYR A 194 -2.63 -20.77 -1.99
C TYR A 194 -4.03 -20.73 -1.37
N PHE A 195 -4.26 -19.80 -0.44
CA PHE A 195 -5.55 -19.61 0.19
C PHE A 195 -5.78 -18.15 0.62
N GLY A 196 -7.03 -17.82 0.95
CA GLY A 196 -7.44 -16.50 1.46
C GLY A 196 -7.30 -15.37 0.44
N ASP A 197 -7.45 -14.15 0.94
CA ASP A 197 -7.28 -12.92 0.18
C ASP A 197 -5.86 -12.80 -0.39
N GLU A 198 -5.78 -12.21 -1.58
CA GLU A 198 -4.52 -11.69 -2.10
C GLU A 198 -4.40 -10.22 -1.68
N VAL A 199 -3.33 -9.90 -0.95
CA VAL A 199 -3.04 -8.54 -0.51
C VAL A 199 -1.97 -7.92 -1.41
N PHE A 200 -1.81 -6.60 -1.35
CA PHE A 200 -0.88 -5.93 -2.24
C PHE A 200 -0.18 -4.75 -1.59
N VAL A 201 0.92 -4.36 -2.21
CA VAL A 201 1.59 -3.07 -2.00
C VAL A 201 1.45 -2.26 -3.28
N LEU A 202 1.05 -1.00 -3.15
CA LEU A 202 0.92 -0.05 -4.24
C LEU A 202 1.66 1.23 -3.90
N ILE A 203 2.75 1.53 -4.61
CA ILE A 203 3.56 2.74 -4.41
C ILE A 203 3.66 3.56 -5.69
N ILE A 204 3.98 4.84 -5.53
CA ILE A 204 4.31 5.75 -6.62
C ILE A 204 5.78 6.16 -6.46
N VAL A 205 6.61 5.81 -7.42
CA VAL A 205 8.00 6.29 -7.46
C VAL A 205 8.03 7.61 -8.23
N GLU A 206 8.50 8.66 -7.56
CA GLU A 206 8.64 10.00 -8.16
C GLU A 206 10.12 10.32 -8.41
N GLY A 207 10.45 10.82 -9.60
CA GLY A 207 11.83 11.13 -10.01
C GLY A 207 12.52 9.99 -10.77
N SER A 208 13.73 10.25 -11.28
CA SER A 208 14.58 9.25 -11.93
C SER A 208 15.80 9.02 -11.05
N ALA A 209 16.16 7.76 -10.80
CA ALA A 209 17.49 7.48 -10.28
C ALA A 209 18.51 7.98 -11.31
N SER A 210 19.32 8.97 -10.96
CA SER A 210 20.57 9.19 -11.68
C SER A 210 21.43 7.98 -11.38
N ALA A 211 21.75 7.18 -12.39
CA ALA A 211 22.70 6.09 -12.22
C ALA A 211 24.01 6.68 -11.67
N THR A 212 24.31 6.46 -10.40
CA THR A 212 25.63 6.72 -9.85
C THR A 212 26.56 5.72 -10.49
N SER A 213 27.11 6.07 -11.65
CA SER A 213 28.31 5.42 -12.18
C SER A 213 29.41 5.70 -11.16
N THR A 214 29.76 4.71 -10.36
CA THR A 214 30.97 4.70 -9.55
C THR A 214 32.17 4.80 -10.50
N SER A 215 32.58 6.01 -10.87
CA SER A 215 33.90 6.24 -11.44
C SER A 215 34.89 6.11 -10.29
N THR A 216 35.40 4.90 -10.08
CA THR A 216 36.59 4.67 -9.27
C THR A 216 37.73 5.46 -9.90
N ALA A 217 37.98 6.67 -9.41
CA ALA A 217 39.22 7.36 -9.64
C ALA A 217 40.29 6.63 -8.79
N THR A 218 40.94 5.65 -9.40
CA THR A 218 42.15 5.01 -8.86
C THR A 218 43.25 6.07 -8.80
N GLY A 219 43.30 6.82 -7.70
CA GLY A 219 44.49 7.58 -7.32
C GLY A 219 45.63 6.62 -6.98
N PRO A 220 46.87 6.88 -7.42
CA PRO A 220 48.00 6.01 -7.12
C PRO A 220 48.31 5.95 -5.61
N PRO A 221 48.79 4.82 -5.08
CA PRO A 221 49.08 4.68 -3.66
C PRO A 221 50.24 5.61 -3.28
N THR A 222 50.00 6.61 -2.43
CA THR A 222 51.07 7.40 -1.84
C THR A 222 51.40 6.81 -0.47
N THR A 223 52.69 6.50 -0.33
CA THR A 223 53.39 5.74 0.71
C THR A 223 53.27 6.29 2.13
N THR A 224 53.01 5.34 3.04
CA THR A 224 53.47 5.17 4.42
C THR A 224 54.60 6.11 4.89
N LYS A 225 54.37 6.80 6.01
CA LYS A 225 55.37 7.00 7.06
C LYS A 225 54.75 6.84 8.46
N THR A 226 55.05 5.70 9.06
CA THR A 226 55.03 5.45 10.50
C THR A 226 56.05 6.35 11.21
N PRO A 227 55.74 6.83 12.42
CA PRO A 227 56.74 6.75 13.48
C PRO A 227 56.13 6.10 14.73
N THR A 228 56.64 4.90 15.02
CA THR A 228 56.68 4.28 16.34
C THR A 228 57.82 4.94 17.08
N GLU A 229 57.59 5.46 18.30
CA GLU A 229 58.51 5.33 19.43
C GLU A 229 57.85 5.82 20.74
N THR A 230 57.81 4.90 21.70
CA THR A 230 57.51 4.94 23.15
C THR A 230 58.76 4.26 23.78
N PRO A 231 59.30 4.52 25.01
CA PRO A 231 58.66 4.87 26.30
C PRO A 231 59.47 5.88 27.18
N THR A 232 59.04 6.08 28.45
CA THR A 232 59.86 6.07 29.71
C THR A 232 59.33 7.11 30.73
N GLU A 233 58.48 6.70 31.70
CA GLU A 233 58.78 6.49 33.15
C GLU A 233 58.60 7.78 34.02
N THR A 234 58.14 7.85 35.28
CA THR A 234 57.64 6.97 36.38
C THR A 234 57.19 7.96 37.51
N PRO A 235 56.96 7.57 38.78
CA PRO A 235 55.73 7.15 39.47
C PRO A 235 55.08 8.24 40.38
N THR A 236 53.88 7.98 40.93
CA THR A 236 53.52 8.44 42.29
C THR A 236 52.51 7.47 42.93
N GLU A 237 53.03 6.72 43.89
CA GLU A 237 52.43 6.02 45.04
C GLU A 237 51.29 6.83 45.74
N THR A 238 50.24 6.34 46.44
CA THR A 238 50.05 5.26 47.45
C THR A 238 48.62 5.45 48.08
N PRO A 239 48.04 4.59 48.96
CA PRO A 239 47.25 3.37 48.74
C PRO A 239 45.81 3.47 49.37
N THR A 240 45.21 2.31 49.75
CA THR A 240 44.16 2.06 50.80
C THR A 240 42.99 1.22 50.24
N GLU A 241 43.02 -0.12 50.36
CA GLU A 241 42.41 -0.97 51.43
C GLU A 241 40.87 -0.76 51.55
N THR A 242 39.94 -1.73 51.53
CA THR A 242 39.88 -3.15 51.94
C THR A 242 38.57 -3.78 51.38
N PRO A 243 38.43 -5.11 51.23
CA PRO A 243 37.25 -5.79 50.67
C PRO A 243 36.25 -6.39 51.70
N GLU A 244 35.12 -6.87 51.16
CA GLU A 244 34.17 -7.91 51.65
C GLU A 244 33.13 -7.59 52.75
N PRO A 245 32.07 -8.43 52.93
CA PRO A 245 31.69 -9.69 52.23
C PRO A 245 30.50 -9.60 51.26
#